data_AF-A0A7I7U709-F1
#
_entry.id   AF-A0A7I7U709-F1
#
_cell.length_a   1.000
_cell.length_b   1.000
_cell.length_c   1.000
_cell.angle_alpha   90.00
_cell.angle_beta   90.00
_cell.angle_gamma   90.00
#
_symmetry.space_group_name_H-M   'P 1'
#
loop_
_entity.id
_entity.type
_entity.pdbx_description
1 polymer ?
#
loop_
_entity_poly.entity_id
_entity_poly.type
_entity_poly.pdbx_seq_one_letter_code
_entity_poly.pdbx_strand_id
1 'polypeptide(L)'
;MLFARLDARLRPGVYDRQLSVGVAPAPGSPLSAHRARLTSAAERTAIARALRRCVHDAREGTSASRIPVHVANVVAAEGLIERIVGRLLAPHPVGDRGVARLRLVLADGSGPLYRGGRGDLAGRLGAALAAL
;
A
#
# COMPACT_ATOMS: atom_id res chain seq x y z
N MET A 1 0.02 -17.46 -18.56
CA MET A 1 1.28 -18.25 -18.57
C MET A 1 1.91 -18.26 -17.18
N LEU A 2 2.52 -19.38 -16.78
CA LEU A 2 3.09 -19.61 -15.45
C LEU A 2 4.27 -18.66 -15.12
N PHE A 3 5.08 -18.30 -16.13
CA PHE A 3 6.23 -17.40 -16.00
C PHE A 3 5.85 -15.96 -15.60
N ALA A 4 4.72 -15.45 -16.08
CA ALA A 4 4.21 -14.12 -15.70
C ALA A 4 3.85 -14.02 -14.20
N ARG A 5 3.47 -15.15 -13.57
CA ARG A 5 3.16 -15.21 -12.13
C ARG A 5 4.43 -15.28 -11.27
N LEU A 6 5.52 -15.84 -11.79
CA LEU A 6 6.81 -15.92 -11.10
C LEU A 6 7.54 -14.58 -11.15
N ASP A 7 7.55 -13.89 -12.29
CA ASP A 7 8.23 -12.60 -12.43
C ASP A 7 7.58 -11.49 -11.56
N ALA A 8 6.23 -11.48 -11.48
CA ALA A 8 5.47 -10.61 -10.58
C ALA A 8 5.79 -10.81 -9.09
N ARG A 9 6.39 -11.96 -8.70
CA ARG A 9 6.82 -12.22 -7.32
C ARG A 9 8.24 -11.72 -7.03
N LEU A 10 9.06 -11.52 -8.05
CA LEU A 10 10.48 -11.18 -7.89
C LEU A 10 10.75 -9.66 -7.88
N ARG A 11 9.87 -8.86 -8.50
CA ARG A 11 10.01 -7.38 -8.53
C ARG A 11 8.70 -6.63 -8.28
N PRO A 12 7.98 -6.89 -7.17
CA PRO A 12 6.72 -6.21 -6.87
C PRO A 12 6.86 -4.68 -6.89
N GLY A 13 7.99 -4.15 -6.41
CA GLY A 13 8.24 -2.71 -6.39
C GLY A 13 8.40 -2.03 -7.77
N VAL A 14 8.71 -2.77 -8.84
CA VAL A 14 8.78 -2.20 -10.21
C VAL A 14 7.37 -2.08 -10.78
N TYR A 15 6.57 -3.14 -10.67
CA TYR A 15 5.19 -3.13 -11.14
C TYR A 15 4.30 -2.20 -10.31
N ASP A 16 4.51 -2.13 -9.00
CA ASP A 16 3.85 -1.16 -8.12
C ASP A 16 4.19 0.28 -8.55
N ARG A 17 5.46 0.57 -8.90
CA ARG A 17 5.82 1.89 -9.45
C ARG A 17 5.11 2.19 -10.76
N GLN A 18 5.11 1.25 -11.71
CA GLN A 18 4.41 1.42 -13.00
C GLN A 18 2.91 1.69 -12.81
N LEU A 19 2.23 0.92 -11.96
CA LEU A 19 0.81 1.12 -11.68
C LEU A 19 0.56 2.44 -10.92
N SER A 20 1.45 2.83 -10.00
CA SER A 20 1.32 4.08 -9.23
C SER A 20 1.35 5.36 -10.09
N VAL A 21 1.99 5.29 -11.25
CA VAL A 21 2.04 6.39 -12.23
C VAL A 21 0.99 6.25 -13.33
N GLY A 22 0.27 5.13 -13.39
CA GLY A 22 -0.86 4.91 -14.29
C GLY A 22 -0.51 4.19 -15.60
N VAL A 23 0.59 3.41 -15.65
CA VAL A 23 0.92 2.61 -16.83
C VAL A 23 -0.20 1.60 -17.10
N ALA A 24 -0.78 1.65 -18.30
CA ALA A 24 -1.80 0.72 -18.74
C ALA A 24 -1.19 -0.66 -19.03
N PRO A 25 -1.63 -1.74 -18.35
CA PRO A 25 -1.11 -3.07 -18.61
C PRO A 25 -1.63 -3.62 -19.95
N ALA A 26 -0.73 -4.07 -20.82
CA ALA A 26 -1.13 -4.82 -22.01
C ALA A 26 -1.82 -6.15 -21.61
N PRO A 27 -2.91 -6.57 -22.29
CA PRO A 27 -3.58 -7.84 -22.00
C PRO A 27 -2.61 -9.02 -22.02
N GLY A 28 -2.68 -9.89 -21.00
CA GLY A 28 -1.80 -11.07 -20.88
C GLY A 28 -0.37 -10.79 -20.42
N SER A 29 0.03 -9.53 -20.24
CA SER A 29 1.36 -9.16 -19.74
C SER A 29 1.57 -9.50 -18.25
N PRO A 30 2.83 -9.60 -17.78
CA PRO A 30 3.14 -9.71 -16.36
C PRO A 30 2.53 -8.58 -15.52
N LEU A 31 2.50 -7.34 -16.05
CA LEU A 31 1.89 -6.19 -15.39
C LEU A 31 0.36 -6.36 -15.24
N SER A 32 -0.31 -6.97 -16.22
CA SER A 32 -1.75 -7.29 -16.15
C SER A 32 -2.04 -8.34 -15.07
N ALA A 33 -1.22 -9.39 -15.00
CA ALA A 33 -1.31 -10.40 -13.94
C ALA A 33 -1.03 -9.80 -12.55
N HIS A 34 -0.05 -8.91 -12.45
CA HIS A 34 0.25 -8.17 -11.22
C HIS A 34 -0.92 -7.27 -10.80
N ARG A 35 -1.51 -6.51 -11.71
CA ARG A 35 -2.71 -5.69 -11.45
C ARG A 35 -3.86 -6.53 -10.89
N ALA A 36 -4.17 -7.66 -11.51
CA ALA A 36 -5.26 -8.53 -11.05
C ALA A 36 -5.04 -9.05 -9.62
N ARG A 37 -3.80 -9.44 -9.29
CA ARG A 37 -3.42 -9.81 -7.92
C ARG A 37 -3.52 -8.61 -6.97
N LEU A 38 -3.01 -7.46 -7.40
CA LEU A 38 -2.94 -6.23 -6.61
C LEU A 38 -4.31 -5.78 -6.14
N THR A 39 -5.33 -5.85 -7.00
CA THR A 39 -6.70 -5.45 -6.67
C THR A 39 -7.55 -6.58 -6.07
N SER A 40 -6.95 -7.73 -5.78
CA SER A 40 -7.68 -8.87 -5.20
C SER A 40 -8.15 -8.59 -3.77
N ALA A 41 -9.28 -9.18 -3.38
CA ALA A 41 -9.84 -9.01 -2.03
C ALA A 41 -8.84 -9.39 -0.92
N ALA A 42 -8.04 -10.44 -1.15
CA ALA A 42 -6.99 -10.88 -0.23
C ALA A 42 -5.91 -9.81 -0.04
N GLU A 43 -5.42 -9.21 -1.14
CA GLU A 43 -4.40 -8.16 -1.07
C GLU A 43 -4.95 -6.89 -0.41
N ARG A 44 -6.18 -6.48 -0.75
CA ARG A 44 -6.85 -5.34 -0.08
C ARG A 44 -6.96 -5.54 1.43
N THR A 45 -7.32 -6.75 1.85
CA THR A 45 -7.43 -7.12 3.26
C THR A 45 -6.06 -7.11 3.94
N ALA A 46 -5.01 -7.61 3.27
CA ALA A 46 -3.65 -7.60 3.79
C ALA A 46 -3.14 -6.16 4.01
N ILE A 47 -3.37 -5.26 3.05
CA ILE A 47 -3.00 -3.84 3.17
C ILE A 47 -3.78 -3.17 4.31
N ALA A 48 -5.09 -3.41 4.39
CA ALA A 48 -5.91 -2.86 5.47
C ALA A 48 -5.43 -3.32 6.85
N ARG A 49 -5.08 -4.60 7.00
CA ARG A 49 -4.51 -5.15 8.24
C ARG A 49 -3.16 -4.54 8.56
N ALA A 50 -2.28 -4.38 7.57
CA ALA A 50 -0.97 -3.75 7.77
C ALA A 50 -1.10 -2.30 8.26
N LEU A 51 -2.00 -1.51 7.65
CA LEU A 51 -2.26 -0.14 8.05
C LEU A 51 -2.81 -0.04 9.48
N ARG A 52 -3.81 -0.86 9.82
CA ARG A 52 -4.33 -0.94 11.21
C ARG A 52 -3.26 -1.36 12.20
N ARG A 53 -2.38 -2.28 11.80
CA ARG A 53 -1.26 -2.69 12.63
C ARG A 53 -0.30 -1.54 12.91
N CYS A 54 0.01 -0.70 11.92
CA CYS A 54 0.83 0.48 12.13
C CYS A 54 0.20 1.45 13.14
N VAL A 55 -1.12 1.68 13.07
CA VAL A 55 -1.84 2.53 14.04
C VAL A 55 -1.79 1.92 15.43
N HIS A 56 -2.05 0.62 15.55
CA HIS A 56 -1.97 -0.10 16.82
C HIS A 56 -0.56 -0.02 17.42
N ASP A 57 0.48 -0.34 16.65
CA ASP A 57 1.89 -0.26 17.07
C ASP A 57 2.25 1.17 17.53
N ALA A 58 1.78 2.20 16.82
CA ALA A 58 2.01 3.59 17.20
C ALA A 58 1.35 3.99 18.54
N ARG A 59 0.16 3.46 18.83
CA ARG A 59 -0.58 3.75 20.07
C ARG A 59 -0.03 3.00 21.27
N GLU A 60 0.31 1.73 21.10
CA GLU A 60 0.83 0.88 22.18
C GLU A 60 2.33 1.09 22.43
N GLY A 61 3.02 1.87 21.59
CA GLY A 61 4.47 2.04 21.66
C GLY A 61 5.25 0.76 21.36
N THR A 62 4.62 -0.20 20.68
CA THR A 62 5.22 -1.49 20.30
C THR A 62 5.74 -1.45 18.87
N SER A 63 6.57 -2.42 18.49
CA SER A 63 7.01 -2.58 17.11
C SER A 63 7.02 -4.05 16.75
N ALA A 64 6.00 -4.51 16.01
CA ALA A 64 6.03 -5.85 15.42
C ALA A 64 6.80 -5.91 14.10
N SER A 65 7.13 -4.75 13.52
CA SER A 65 7.97 -4.63 12.34
C SER A 65 9.46 -4.53 12.71
N ARG A 66 10.34 -4.93 11.78
CA ARG A 66 11.79 -4.70 11.87
C ARG A 66 12.15 -3.22 11.94
N ILE A 67 11.30 -2.36 11.37
CA ILE A 67 11.46 -0.91 11.40
C ILE A 67 10.27 -0.34 12.18
N PRO A 68 10.49 0.31 13.33
CA PRO A 68 9.43 0.93 14.12
C PRO A 68 8.67 1.99 13.34
N VAL A 69 7.38 2.16 13.63
CA VAL A 69 6.56 3.22 13.02
C VAL A 69 6.90 4.59 13.59
N HIS A 70 6.68 5.64 12.80
CA HIS A 70 6.80 7.02 13.26
C HIS A 70 5.52 7.43 14.00
N VAL A 71 5.51 7.27 15.33
CA VAL A 71 4.33 7.48 16.19
C VAL A 71 3.57 8.77 15.86
N ALA A 72 4.23 9.94 15.90
CA ALA A 72 3.56 11.22 15.69
C ALA A 72 2.85 11.32 14.33
N ASN A 73 3.53 10.93 13.25
CA ASN A 73 2.97 10.93 11.89
C ASN A 73 1.81 9.94 11.75
N VAL A 74 1.93 8.74 12.32
CA VAL A 74 0.88 7.71 12.22
C VAL A 74 -0.36 8.11 13.00
N VAL A 75 -0.20 8.62 14.22
CA VAL A 75 -1.32 9.13 15.03
C VAL A 75 -2.00 10.31 14.34
N ALA A 76 -1.23 11.26 13.80
CA ALA A 76 -1.79 12.39 13.05
C ALA A 76 -2.55 11.94 11.77
N ALA A 77 -2.10 10.87 11.13
CA ALA A 77 -2.73 10.32 9.91
C ALA A 77 -3.83 9.29 10.18
N GLU A 78 -4.16 8.99 11.45
CA GLU A 78 -5.04 7.87 11.80
C GLU A 78 -6.42 7.94 11.12
N GLY A 79 -7.08 9.10 11.17
CA GLY A 79 -8.39 9.27 10.52
C GLY A 79 -8.34 9.04 9.01
N LEU A 80 -7.23 9.40 8.35
CA LEU A 80 -7.02 9.13 6.93
C LEU A 80 -6.76 7.64 6.66
N ILE A 81 -6.02 6.97 7.55
CA ILE A 81 -5.78 5.52 7.50
C ILE A 81 -7.11 4.76 7.62
N GLU A 82 -7.99 5.10 8.57
CA GLU A 82 -9.28 4.40 8.71
C GLU A 82 -10.19 4.62 7.50
N ARG A 83 -10.17 5.81 6.87
CA ARG A 83 -10.88 6.04 5.60
C ARG A 83 -10.38 5.13 4.48
N ILE A 84 -9.05 4.98 4.36
CA ILE A 84 -8.42 4.07 3.39
C ILE A 84 -8.84 2.63 3.67
N VAL A 85 -8.79 2.20 4.94
CA VAL A 85 -9.19 0.85 5.34
C VAL A 85 -10.66 0.59 4.99
N GLY A 86 -11.57 1.54 5.28
CA GLY A 86 -12.98 1.44 4.90
C GLY A 86 -13.15 1.28 3.38
N ARG A 87 -12.42 2.06 2.57
CA ARG A 87 -12.46 1.96 1.11
C ARG A 87 -11.93 0.62 0.58
N LEU A 88 -10.87 0.08 1.17
CA LEU A 88 -10.26 -1.20 0.80
C LEU A 88 -11.16 -2.41 1.12
N LEU A 89 -11.89 -2.34 2.23
CA LEU A 89 -12.77 -3.43 2.68
C LEU A 89 -14.17 -3.35 2.09
N ALA A 90 -14.56 -2.23 1.50
CA ALA A 90 -15.83 -2.09 0.79
C ALA A 90 -15.97 -3.11 -0.37
N PRO A 91 -17.19 -3.53 -0.71
CA PRO A 91 -17.43 -4.49 -1.79
C PRO A 91 -17.13 -3.93 -3.18
N HIS A 92 -16.98 -2.61 -3.30
CA HIS A 92 -16.69 -1.94 -4.56
C HIS A 92 -15.26 -2.24 -5.06
N PRO A 93 -15.05 -2.31 -6.39
CA PRO A 93 -13.70 -2.31 -6.97
C PRO A 93 -12.88 -1.13 -6.46
N VAL A 94 -11.56 -1.31 -6.39
CA VAL A 94 -10.59 -0.26 -6.03
C VAL A 94 -9.66 0.00 -7.20
N GLY A 95 -9.22 1.24 -7.35
CA GLY A 95 -8.21 1.65 -8.31
C GLY A 95 -6.87 1.00 -8.02
N ASP A 96 -6.29 0.36 -9.03
CA ASP A 96 -4.97 -0.26 -8.98
C ASP A 96 -3.87 0.76 -8.63
N ARG A 97 -4.01 2.00 -9.11
CA ARG A 97 -3.09 3.10 -8.80
C ARG A 97 -3.05 3.41 -7.30
N GLY A 98 -4.21 3.52 -6.64
CA GLY A 98 -4.29 3.78 -5.20
C GLY A 98 -3.66 2.64 -4.41
N VAL A 99 -4.00 1.40 -4.74
CA VAL A 99 -3.44 0.22 -4.06
C VAL A 99 -1.92 0.11 -4.24
N ALA A 100 -1.42 0.39 -5.45
CA ALA A 100 0.02 0.42 -5.72
C ALA A 100 0.75 1.48 -4.87
N ARG A 101 0.18 2.68 -4.75
CA ARG A 101 0.72 3.76 -3.89
C ARG A 101 0.77 3.34 -2.43
N LEU A 102 -0.27 2.68 -1.91
CA LEU A 102 -0.27 2.17 -0.53
C LEU A 102 0.84 1.14 -0.31
N ARG A 103 1.05 0.22 -1.25
CA ARG A 103 2.16 -0.73 -1.16
C ARG A 103 3.53 -0.05 -1.16
N LEU A 104 3.71 1.00 -1.96
CA LEU A 104 4.95 1.78 -1.95
C LEU A 104 5.17 2.47 -0.60
N VAL A 105 4.12 3.03 0.01
CA VAL A 105 4.22 3.63 1.36
C VAL A 105 4.60 2.58 2.41
N LEU A 106 4.00 1.39 2.36
CA LEU A 106 4.29 0.29 3.29
C LEU A 106 5.67 -0.36 3.04
N ALA A 107 6.18 -0.33 1.81
CA ALA A 107 7.46 -0.93 1.47
C ALA A 107 8.65 0.04 1.64
N ASP A 108 8.41 1.35 1.65
CA ASP A 108 9.42 2.38 1.85
C ASP A 108 9.79 2.50 3.33
N GLY A 109 10.69 1.64 3.80
CA GLY A 109 11.22 1.65 5.18
C GLY A 109 11.96 2.93 5.57
N SER A 110 12.33 3.76 4.59
CA SER A 110 12.88 5.11 4.78
C SER A 110 11.85 6.23 4.66
N GLY A 111 10.58 5.87 4.44
CA GLY A 111 9.47 6.78 4.24
C GLY A 111 8.87 7.29 5.54
N PRO A 112 7.96 8.27 5.47
CA PRO A 112 7.46 9.00 6.64
C PRO A 112 6.51 8.16 7.53
N LEU A 113 6.19 6.93 7.12
CA LEU A 113 5.47 5.95 7.93
C LEU A 113 6.37 5.38 9.04
N TYR A 114 7.68 5.31 8.81
CA TYR A 114 8.63 4.64 9.69
C TYR A 114 9.55 5.63 10.41
N ARG A 115 10.00 5.23 11.60
CA ARG A 115 10.88 6.04 12.45
C ARG A 115 12.20 6.33 11.72
N GLY A 116 12.61 7.60 11.73
CA GLY A 116 13.82 8.05 11.02
C GLY A 116 13.62 8.31 9.52
N GLY A 117 12.46 7.92 8.97
CA GLY A 117 12.08 8.26 7.61
C GLY A 117 11.62 9.70 7.44
N ARG A 118 11.62 10.19 6.20
CA ARG A 118 11.31 11.59 5.87
C ARG A 118 10.19 11.70 4.85
N GLY A 119 9.56 12.88 4.79
CA GLY A 119 8.55 13.23 3.79
C GLY A 119 7.16 13.42 4.41
N ASP A 120 6.17 13.53 3.53
CA ASP A 120 4.77 13.79 3.91
C ASP A 120 3.93 12.51 3.85
N LEU A 121 3.60 11.95 5.02
CA LEU A 121 2.74 10.76 5.12
C LEU A 121 1.30 11.09 4.71
N ALA A 122 0.77 12.23 5.16
CA ALA A 122 -0.61 12.62 4.90
C ALA A 122 -0.84 12.85 3.40
N GLY A 123 0.05 13.56 2.72
CA GLY A 123 -0.01 13.76 1.27
C GLY A 123 0.11 12.45 0.49
N ARG A 124 1.02 11.54 0.88
CA ARG A 124 1.16 10.22 0.24
C ARG A 124 -0.11 9.36 0.41
N LEU A 125 -0.66 9.31 1.61
CA LEU A 125 -1.90 8.57 1.89
C LEU A 125 -3.11 9.23 1.22
N GLY A 126 -3.18 10.56 1.17
CA GLY A 126 -4.26 11.30 0.52
C GLY A 126 -4.25 11.07 -0.99
N ALA A 127 -3.08 11.12 -1.62
CA ALA A 127 -2.92 10.79 -3.04
C ALA A 127 -3.23 9.32 -3.35
N ALA A 128 -2.99 8.40 -2.41
CA ALA A 128 -3.40 7.02 -2.54
C ALA A 128 -4.92 6.89 -2.45
N LEU A 129 -5.55 7.49 -1.43
CA LEU A 129 -7.00 7.46 -1.23
C LEU A 129 -7.77 8.05 -2.41
N ALA A 130 -7.31 9.16 -2.98
CA ALA A 130 -7.94 9.77 -4.16
C ALA A 130 -7.90 8.87 -5.41
N ALA A 131 -7.02 7.86 -5.42
CA ALA A 131 -6.84 6.92 -6.53
C ALA A 131 -7.35 5.50 -6.20
N LEU A 132 -8.07 5.31 -5.08
CA LEU A 132 -8.75 4.06 -4.69
C LEU A 132 -10.20 4.03 -5.18
#